data_AF-A0A1M5NBU7-F1
#
_entry.id   AF-A0A1M5NBU7-F1
#
_cell.length_a   1.000
_cell.length_b   1.000
_cell.length_c   1.000
_cell.angle_alpha   90.00
_cell.angle_beta   90.00
_cell.angle_gamma   90.00
#
_symmetry.space_group_name_H-M   'P 1'
#
loop_
_entity.id
_entity.type
_entity.pdbx_description
1 polymer ?
#
loop_
_entity_poly.entity_id
_entity_poly.type
_entity_poly.pdbx_seq_one_letter_code
_entity_poly.pdbx_strand_id
1 'polypeptide(L)'
;MKRETWRRVENVLAAVALCSFATFTFLQLWFCNSSPRLIDQASGAVNLVDCHGTLIYLTNPERLVSGALLYASVALIGVAIAIDIRIKPFGIEMPPD
;
A
#
# COMPACT_ATOMS: atom_id res chain seq x y z
N MET A 1 -10.67 9.61 -25.31
CA MET A 1 -11.33 9.46 -23.99
C MET A 1 -11.46 10.84 -23.35
N LYS A 2 -12.61 11.15 -22.74
CA LYS A 2 -12.87 12.47 -22.15
C LYS A 2 -12.03 12.67 -20.86
N ARG A 3 -11.63 13.91 -20.57
CA ARG A 3 -10.89 14.31 -19.36
C ARG A 3 -11.55 13.82 -18.06
N GLU A 4 -12.87 13.81 -18.06
CA GLU A 4 -13.69 13.31 -16.94
C GLU A 4 -13.48 11.81 -16.66
N THR A 5 -13.28 10.98 -17.70
CA THR A 5 -13.02 9.56 -17.53
C THR A 5 -11.67 9.33 -16.84
N TRP A 6 -10.64 10.08 -17.22
CA TRP A 6 -9.32 9.98 -16.61
C TRP A 6 -9.31 10.42 -15.14
N ARG A 7 -10.05 11.47 -14.78
CA ARG A 7 -10.24 11.87 -13.37
C ARG A 7 -10.96 10.80 -12.55
N ARG A 8 -11.95 10.12 -13.12
CA ARG A 8 -12.63 9.00 -12.41
C ARG A 8 -11.66 7.85 -12.16
N VAL A 9 -10.83 7.51 -13.15
CA VAL A 9 -9.79 6.46 -13.00
C VAL A 9 -8.79 6.85 -11.92
N GLU A 10 -8.30 8.09 -11.93
CA GLU A 10 -7.40 8.62 -10.89
C GLU A 10 -8.00 8.50 -9.49
N ASN A 11 -9.24 8.96 -9.30
CA ASN A 11 -9.93 8.89 -8.01
C ASN A 11 -10.10 7.44 -7.52
N VAL A 12 -10.44 6.52 -8.42
CA VAL A 12 -10.58 5.10 -8.07
C VAL A 12 -9.22 4.51 -7.68
N LEU A 13 -8.15 4.81 -8.44
CA LEU A 13 -6.81 4.34 -8.11
C LEU A 13 -6.33 4.88 -6.77
N ALA A 14 -6.57 6.17 -6.50
CA ALA A 14 -6.25 6.80 -5.23
C ALA A 14 -7.03 6.16 -4.07
N ALA A 15 -8.33 5.89 -4.24
CA ALA A 15 -9.15 5.23 -3.24
C ALA A 15 -8.65 3.80 -2.94
N VAL A 16 -8.35 3.00 -3.98
CA VAL A 16 -7.82 1.64 -3.80
C VAL A 16 -6.45 1.66 -3.13
N ALA A 17 -5.58 2.60 -3.49
CA ALA A 17 -4.28 2.76 -2.85
C ALA A 17 -4.43 3.10 -1.36
N LEU A 18 -5.34 4.02 -1.02
CA LEU A 18 -5.62 4.41 0.35
C LEU A 18 -6.19 3.25 1.17
N CYS A 19 -7.14 2.48 0.61
CA CYS A 19 -7.66 1.27 1.26
C CYS A 19 -6.57 0.22 1.47
N SER A 20 -5.68 0.02 0.48
CA SER A 20 -4.57 -0.94 0.58
C SER A 20 -3.58 -0.53 1.68
N PHE A 21 -3.23 0.76 1.74
CA PHE A 21 -2.35 1.31 2.75
C PHE A 21 -2.97 1.27 4.16
N ALA A 22 -4.27 1.58 4.28
CA ALA A 22 -4.99 1.48 5.54
C ALA A 22 -5.03 0.02 6.04
N THR A 23 -5.27 -0.94 5.14
CA THR A 23 -5.26 -2.37 5.45
C THR A 23 -3.87 -2.83 5.89
N PHE A 24 -2.82 -2.40 5.18
CA PHE A 24 -1.43 -2.65 5.58
C PHE A 24 -1.13 -2.11 6.99
N THR A 25 -1.51 -0.86 7.25
CA THR A 25 -1.30 -0.22 8.57
C THR A 25 -2.05 -0.96 9.67
N PHE A 26 -3.30 -1.35 9.42
CA PHE A 26 -4.10 -2.12 10.38
C PHE A 26 -3.47 -3.48 10.68
N LEU A 27 -3.02 -4.21 9.65
CA LEU A 27 -2.35 -5.50 9.82
C LEU A 27 -1.04 -5.35 10.59
N GLN A 28 -0.23 -4.35 10.28
CA GLN A 28 1.00 -4.02 11.04
C GLN A 28 0.70 -3.82 12.52
N LEU A 29 -0.29 -2.99 12.87
CA LEU A 29 -0.70 -2.75 14.26
C LEU A 29 -1.22 -4.02 14.92
N TRP A 30 -2.04 -4.79 14.20
CA TRP A 30 -2.57 -6.05 14.69
C TRP A 30 -1.46 -7.05 15.02
N PHE A 31 -0.47 -7.20 14.13
CA PHE A 31 0.69 -8.06 14.36
C PHE A 31 1.56 -7.56 15.51
N CYS A 32 1.82 -6.24 15.58
CA CYS A 32 2.54 -5.61 16.68
C CYS A 32 1.87 -5.90 18.05
N ASN A 33 0.53 -5.96 18.10
CA ASN A 33 -0.22 -6.17 19.36
C ASN A 33 -0.50 -7.65 19.68
N SER A 34 -0.67 -8.50 18.67
CA SER A 34 -1.21 -9.86 18.82
C SER A 34 -0.20 -10.96 18.52
N SER A 35 0.92 -10.66 17.86
CA SER A 35 1.90 -11.68 17.51
C SER A 35 2.64 -12.16 18.77
N PRO A 36 2.75 -13.47 19.00
CA PRO A 36 3.58 -14.01 20.06
C PRO A 36 5.04 -13.55 19.85
N ARG A 37 5.65 -12.95 20.88
CA ARG A 37 7.06 -12.52 20.86
C ARG A 37 8.05 -13.68 20.95
N LEU A 38 7.54 -14.88 21.19
CA LEU A 38 8.28 -16.13 21.36
C LEU A 38 7.57 -17.19 20.53
N ILE A 39 7.99 -17.39 19.28
CA ILE A 39 7.60 -18.55 18.48
C ILE A 39 8.84 -19.39 18.24
N ASP A 40 8.70 -20.69 18.45
CA ASP A 40 9.73 -21.69 18.26
C ASP A 40 10.31 -21.61 16.85
N GLN A 41 11.55 -21.13 16.76
CA GLN A 41 12.33 -21.02 15.52
C GLN A 41 12.50 -22.36 14.82
N ALA A 42 12.25 -23.48 15.52
CA ALA A 42 12.28 -24.83 14.95
C ALA A 42 11.23 -25.07 13.85
N SER A 43 10.15 -24.27 13.81
CA SER A 43 9.10 -24.43 12.79
C SER A 43 9.47 -23.91 11.39
N GLY A 44 10.61 -23.22 11.24
CA GLY A 44 11.24 -22.89 9.95
C GLY A 44 10.46 -21.97 9.00
N ALA A 45 9.21 -21.60 9.31
CA ALA A 45 8.32 -20.87 8.41
C ALA A 45 8.02 -19.42 8.86
N VAL A 46 8.84 -18.89 9.77
CA VAL A 46 8.60 -17.62 10.46
C VAL A 46 9.75 -16.65 10.18
N ASN A 47 9.42 -15.45 9.70
CA ASN A 47 10.34 -14.37 9.41
C ASN A 47 10.31 -13.33 10.52
N LEU A 48 11.49 -12.87 10.91
CA LEU A 48 11.63 -11.73 11.80
C LEU A 48 11.39 -10.44 11.02
N VAL A 49 10.48 -9.59 11.49
CA VAL A 49 10.21 -8.27 10.93
C VAL A 49 10.26 -7.24 12.03
N ASP A 50 10.93 -6.13 11.78
CA ASP A 50 10.91 -4.97 12.68
C ASP A 50 9.65 -4.14 12.42
N CYS A 51 8.76 -4.12 13.42
CA CYS A 51 7.54 -3.31 13.47
C CYS A 51 7.77 -2.17 14.47
N HIS A 52 8.23 -1.01 13.98
CA HIS A 52 8.43 0.21 14.78
C HIS A 52 9.31 0.02 16.04
N GLY A 53 10.41 -0.73 15.92
CA GLY A 53 11.32 -1.04 17.03
C GLY A 53 10.90 -2.26 17.86
N THR A 54 9.80 -2.92 17.49
CA THR A 54 9.36 -4.20 18.07
C THR A 54 9.57 -5.32 17.07
N LEU A 55 10.35 -6.32 17.46
CA LEU A 55 10.52 -7.52 16.66
C LEU A 55 9.27 -8.39 16.73
N ILE A 56 8.62 -8.57 15.57
CA ILE A 56 7.49 -9.45 15.37
C ILE A 56 7.86 -10.61 14.46
N TYR A 57 7.13 -11.71 14.64
CA TYR A 57 7.37 -12.97 13.94
C TYR A 57 6.20 -13.22 12.99
N LEU A 58 6.44 -13.09 11.68
CA LEU A 58 5.42 -13.27 10.65
C LEU A 58 5.67 -14.54 9.85
N THR A 59 4.63 -15.31 9.58
CA THR A 59 4.72 -16.42 8.62
C THR A 59 5.00 -15.92 7.20
N ASN A 60 5.55 -16.77 6.34
CA ASN A 60 5.76 -16.46 4.92
C ASN A 60 4.53 -15.84 4.22
N PRO A 61 3.30 -16.40 4.33
CA PRO A 61 2.13 -15.80 3.69
C PRO A 61 1.77 -14.42 4.28
N GLU A 62 1.86 -14.22 5.59
CA GLU A 62 1.58 -12.92 6.23
C GLU A 62 2.56 -11.83 5.77
N ARG A 63 3.85 -12.18 5.67
CA ARG A 63 4.88 -11.29 5.13
C ARG A 63 4.61 -10.94 3.67
N LEU A 64 4.21 -11.91 2.85
CA LEU A 64 3.90 -11.70 1.44
C LEU A 64 2.67 -10.82 1.24
N VAL A 65 1.60 -11.04 2.00
CA VAL A 65 0.38 -10.20 1.96
C VAL A 65 0.68 -8.77 2.40
N SER A 66 1.40 -8.60 3.51
CA SER A 66 1.76 -7.27 4.02
C SER A 66 2.64 -6.51 3.03
N GLY A 67 3.64 -7.19 2.44
CA GLY A 67 4.47 -6.63 1.39
C GLY A 67 3.66 -6.25 0.15
N ALA A 68 2.79 -7.16 -0.33
CA ALA A 68 1.94 -6.92 -1.49
C ALA A 68 1.04 -5.68 -1.30
N LEU A 69 0.41 -5.52 -0.13
CA LEU A 69 -0.42 -4.34 0.18
C LEU A 69 0.38 -3.05 0.16
N LEU A 70 1.58 -3.04 0.75
CA LEU A 70 2.46 -1.88 0.74
C LEU A 70 2.89 -1.53 -0.70
N TYR A 71 3.46 -2.48 -1.44
CA TYR A 71 3.95 -2.23 -2.79
C TYR A 71 2.82 -1.90 -3.77
N ALA A 72 1.64 -2.54 -3.64
CA ALA A 72 0.47 -2.19 -4.42
C ALA A 72 0.01 -0.76 -4.14
N SER A 73 -0.04 -0.34 -2.87
CA SER A 73 -0.40 1.04 -2.52
C SER A 73 0.56 2.07 -3.14
N VAL A 74 1.87 1.85 -3.04
CA VAL A 74 2.90 2.72 -3.62
C VAL A 74 2.81 2.76 -5.15
N ALA A 75 2.66 1.60 -5.79
CA ALA A 75 2.53 1.53 -7.24
C ALA A 75 1.28 2.25 -7.73
N LEU A 76 0.13 2.06 -7.07
CA LEU A 76 -1.13 2.72 -7.43
C LEU A 76 -1.07 4.24 -7.25
N ILE A 77 -0.42 4.74 -6.18
CA ILE A 77 -0.16 6.16 -6.00
C ILE A 77 0.73 6.70 -7.14
N GLY A 78 1.79 5.98 -7.50
CA GLY A 78 2.67 6.36 -8.62
C GLY A 78 1.92 6.46 -9.94
N VAL A 79 1.01 5.51 -10.22
CA VAL A 79 0.16 5.55 -11.42
C VAL A 79 -0.83 6.72 -11.36
N ALA A 80 -1.44 6.99 -10.21
CA ALA A 80 -2.35 8.12 -10.03
C ALA A 80 -1.64 9.46 -10.29
N ILE A 81 -0.43 9.65 -9.73
CA ILE A 81 0.40 10.84 -9.97
C ILE A 81 0.77 10.96 -11.46
N ALA A 82 1.14 9.86 -12.11
CA ALA A 82 1.45 9.88 -13.54
C ALA A 82 0.24 10.27 -14.41
N ILE A 83 -0.96 9.85 -14.01
CA ILE A 83 -2.22 10.26 -14.65
C ILE A 83 -2.47 11.74 -14.41
N ASP A 84 -2.33 12.25 -13.18
CA ASP A 84 -2.52 13.67 -12.87
C ASP A 84 -1.56 14.56 -13.67
N ILE A 85 -0.26 14.24 -13.68
CA ILE A 85 0.76 14.95 -14.49
C ILE A 85 0.38 14.96 -15.97
N ARG A 86 -0.20 13.88 -16.49
CA ARG A 86 -0.65 13.79 -17.89
C ARG A 86 -1.86 14.69 -18.17
N ILE A 87 -2.79 14.86 -17.21
CA ILE A 87 -4.01 15.67 -17.38
C ILE A 87 -3.77 17.15 -17.09
N LYS A 88 -2.85 17.45 -16.16
CA LYS A 88 -2.46 18.78 -15.69
C LYS A 88 -0.94 18.82 -15.48
N PRO A 89 -0.14 18.95 -16.56
CA PRO A 89 1.29 19.11 -16.39
C PRO A 89 1.58 20.38 -15.57
N PHE A 90 2.19 20.22 -14.41
CA PHE A 90 2.66 21.30 -13.53
C PHE A 90 1.57 22.22 -12.97
N GLY A 91 0.33 21.74 -12.83
CA GLY A 91 -0.76 22.53 -12.24
C GLY A 91 -1.26 23.67 -13.13
N ILE A 92 -0.78 23.75 -14.38
CA ILE A 92 -1.29 24.70 -15.36
C ILE A 92 -2.58 24.12 -15.94
N GLU A 93 -3.72 24.73 -15.59
CA GLU A 93 -4.98 24.42 -16.25
C GLU A 93 -4.91 24.89 -17.70
N MET A 94 -4.60 23.96 -18.62
CA MET A 94 -4.75 24.23 -20.04
C MET A 94 -6.22 24.58 -20.33
N PRO A 95 -6.46 25.58 -21.19
CA PRO A 95 -7.79 26.06 -21.50
C PRO A 95 -8.67 24.90 -22.00
N PRO A 96 -9.99 24.93 -21.70
CA PRO A 96 -10.90 23.95 -22.27
C PRO A 96 -10.99 24.20 -23.78
N ASP A 97 -10.55 23.20 -24.56
CA ASP A 97 -10.88 23.11 -25.98
C ASP A 97 -12.38 22.86 -26.19
#